data_AF-A0A7V9LCG1-F1
#
_entry.id   AF-A0A7V9LCG1-F1
#
_cell.length_a   1.000
_cell.length_b   1.000
_cell.length_c   1.000
_cell.angle_alpha   90.00
_cell.angle_beta   90.00
_cell.angle_gamma   90.00
#
_symmetry.space_group_name_H-M   'P 1'
#
loop_
_entity.id
_entity.type
_entity.pdbx_description
1 polymer ?
#
loop_
_entity_poly.entity_id
_entity_poly.type
_entity_poly.pdbx_seq_one_letter_code
_entity_poly.pdbx_strand_id
1 'polypeptide(L)'
;MFPASPGLSPTELRAIREGQEAEIDVSAGEDRARYTRPPSADQLRLAQCIRDRFPALKVSHSSENHVELSESRLSVQIYIFQRAAGISLHPGGYSTAKYIESLQLAWGSLEILQREGGFATYDTQIDRFLDLATDFETVLACYGGQKAVKLNRAEREKLEQSHAWQLAKALETHTAMPYSANATYAVGDVVRHPTLGAGIVRALAPKRATILFEVGTKILVCGA
;
A
#
# COMPACT_ATOMS: atom_id res chain seq x y z
N MET A 1 10.12 46.07 -0.64
CA MET A 1 10.25 45.83 -2.09
C MET A 1 11.13 44.60 -2.25
N PHE A 2 10.52 43.42 -2.40
CA PHE A 2 11.25 42.15 -2.53
C PHE A 2 11.49 41.85 -4.02
N PRO A 3 12.66 41.31 -4.41
CA PRO A 3 12.90 40.93 -5.79
C PRO A 3 12.07 39.70 -6.16
N ALA A 4 11.48 39.72 -7.35
CA ALA A 4 10.77 38.59 -7.93
C ALA A 4 11.77 37.47 -8.27
N SER A 5 11.49 36.26 -7.81
CA SER A 5 12.23 35.05 -8.21
C SER A 5 12.00 34.76 -9.70
N PRO A 6 13.04 34.33 -10.46
CA PRO A 6 12.89 34.01 -11.87
C PRO A 6 12.09 32.71 -12.01
N GLY A 7 10.97 32.78 -12.74
CA GLY A 7 10.19 31.60 -13.11
C GLY A 7 10.97 30.69 -14.05
N LEU A 8 10.78 29.38 -13.89
CA LEU A 8 11.37 28.34 -14.74
C LEU A 8 11.00 28.56 -16.20
N SER A 9 11.97 28.30 -17.07
CA SER A 9 11.84 28.46 -18.51
C SER A 9 10.91 27.40 -19.14
N PRO A 10 10.30 27.69 -20.31
CA PRO A 10 9.49 26.73 -21.05
C PRO A 10 10.23 25.42 -21.41
N THR A 11 11.56 25.45 -21.50
CA THR A 11 12.41 24.28 -21.74
C THR A 11 12.52 23.39 -20.49
N GLU A 12 12.61 24.00 -19.31
CA GLU A 12 12.58 23.29 -18.02
C GLU A 12 11.19 22.69 -17.74
N LEU A 13 10.12 23.37 -18.14
CA LEU A 13 8.75 22.83 -18.10
C LEU A 13 8.56 21.64 -19.06
N ARG A 14 9.32 21.58 -20.16
CA ARG A 14 9.26 20.47 -21.12
C ARG A 14 10.02 19.24 -20.62
N ALA A 15 11.16 19.43 -19.96
CA ALA A 15 11.92 18.34 -19.32
C ALA A 15 11.14 17.67 -18.18
N ILE A 16 10.27 18.41 -17.47
CA ILE A 16 9.36 17.85 -16.46
C ILE A 16 8.21 17.04 -17.11
N ARG A 17 7.81 17.40 -18.33
CA ARG A 17 6.66 16.80 -19.05
C ARG A 17 6.95 15.42 -19.67
N GLU A 18 8.22 15.05 -19.84
CA GLU A 18 8.64 13.82 -20.52
C GLU A 18 9.18 12.74 -19.57
N GLY A 19 9.21 12.98 -18.24
CA GLY A 19 10.01 12.18 -17.31
C GLY A 19 9.32 11.40 -16.18
N GLN A 20 8.00 11.51 -15.92
CA GLN A 20 7.41 10.82 -14.76
C GLN A 20 6.00 10.30 -15.01
N GLU A 21 5.92 9.11 -15.59
CA GLU A 21 4.78 8.21 -15.41
C GLU A 21 4.84 7.70 -13.95
N ALA A 22 3.89 8.15 -13.11
CA ALA A 22 3.83 7.73 -11.72
C ALA A 22 3.01 6.44 -11.61
N GLU A 23 3.68 5.31 -11.80
CA GLU A 23 3.12 4.00 -11.46
C GLU A 23 3.35 3.76 -9.96
N ILE A 24 2.26 3.57 -9.21
CA ILE A 24 2.32 3.12 -7.82
C ILE A 24 2.25 1.59 -7.86
N ASP A 25 3.43 0.97 -7.82
CA ASP A 25 3.57 -0.49 -7.85
C ASP A 25 3.48 -1.05 -6.43
N VAL A 26 2.57 -2.02 -6.24
CA VAL A 26 2.41 -2.79 -5.00
C VAL A 26 2.94 -4.19 -5.28
N SER A 27 4.26 -4.33 -5.17
CA SER A 27 4.97 -5.52 -5.61
C SER A 27 4.81 -6.73 -4.68
N ALA A 28 4.47 -7.88 -5.26
CA ALA A 28 4.94 -9.20 -4.82
C ALA A 28 5.29 -10.05 -6.05
N GLY A 29 6.60 -10.26 -6.26
CA GLY A 29 7.29 -11.38 -6.92
C GLY A 29 6.69 -12.05 -8.17
N GLU A 30 7.48 -11.98 -9.25
CA GLU A 30 7.42 -12.67 -10.54
C GLU A 30 6.81 -14.08 -10.56
N ASP A 31 5.81 -14.30 -11.42
CA ASP A 31 5.79 -15.45 -12.34
C ASP A 31 4.83 -15.18 -13.52
N ARG A 32 5.37 -14.95 -14.73
CA ARG A 32 4.63 -14.46 -15.92
C ARG A 32 4.09 -15.57 -16.83
N ALA A 33 4.02 -16.81 -16.37
CA ALA A 33 3.52 -17.91 -17.19
C ALA A 33 2.42 -18.71 -16.47
N ARG A 34 1.21 -18.70 -17.06
CA ARG A 34 0.07 -19.61 -16.84
C ARG A 34 -0.99 -19.23 -15.78
N TYR A 35 -1.80 -18.20 -16.00
CA TYR A 35 -3.09 -18.13 -15.28
C TYR A 35 -4.21 -17.53 -16.15
N THR A 36 -5.09 -18.42 -16.62
CA THR A 36 -6.42 -18.13 -17.17
C THR A 36 -7.44 -18.44 -16.08
N ARG A 37 -7.71 -17.51 -15.15
CA ARG A 37 -8.72 -17.70 -14.11
C ARG A 37 -9.57 -16.44 -13.96
N PRO A 38 -10.91 -16.53 -13.97
CA PRO A 38 -11.74 -15.35 -13.75
C PRO A 38 -11.39 -14.64 -12.43
N PRO A 39 -11.71 -13.34 -12.29
CA PRO A 39 -11.52 -12.62 -11.04
C PRO A 39 -12.12 -13.40 -9.86
N SER A 40 -11.39 -13.46 -8.76
CA SER A 40 -11.84 -14.12 -7.55
C SER A 40 -13.04 -13.40 -6.94
N ALA A 41 -13.80 -14.11 -6.10
CA ALA A 41 -14.88 -13.52 -5.33
C ALA A 41 -14.40 -12.34 -4.47
N ASP A 42 -13.17 -12.41 -3.95
CA ASP A 42 -12.57 -11.32 -3.18
C ASP A 42 -12.28 -10.08 -4.03
N GLN A 43 -11.75 -10.24 -5.25
CA GLN A 43 -11.53 -9.12 -6.17
C GLN A 43 -12.85 -8.41 -6.50
N LEU A 44 -13.91 -9.17 -6.79
CA LEU A 44 -15.23 -8.63 -7.08
C LEU A 44 -15.86 -7.95 -5.87
N ARG A 45 -15.71 -8.55 -4.67
CA ARG A 45 -16.19 -7.96 -3.42
C ARG A 45 -15.50 -6.62 -3.14
N LEU A 46 -14.17 -6.55 -3.24
CA LEU A 46 -13.42 -5.31 -3.04
C LEU A 46 -13.81 -4.24 -4.05
N ALA A 47 -13.93 -4.61 -5.32
CA ALA A 47 -14.40 -3.70 -6.37
C ALA A 47 -15.79 -3.15 -6.05
N GLN A 48 -16.70 -4.00 -5.55
CA GLN A 48 -18.04 -3.57 -5.15
C GLN A 48 -17.99 -2.61 -3.95
N CYS A 49 -17.22 -2.91 -2.90
CA CYS A 49 -17.07 -2.01 -1.75
C CYS A 49 -16.55 -0.62 -2.16
N ILE A 50 -15.59 -0.56 -3.08
CA ILE A 50 -15.07 0.69 -3.62
C ILE A 50 -16.16 1.46 -4.38
N ARG A 51 -16.94 0.77 -5.22
CA ARG A 51 -18.04 1.39 -5.98
C ARG A 51 -19.21 1.84 -5.10
N ASP A 52 -19.50 1.14 -4.01
CA ASP A 52 -20.54 1.56 -3.06
C ASP A 52 -20.18 2.91 -2.41
N ARG A 53 -18.89 3.13 -2.11
CA ARG A 53 -18.39 4.42 -1.60
C ARG A 53 -18.26 5.49 -2.70
N PHE A 54 -17.88 5.08 -3.91
CA PHE A 54 -17.66 5.97 -5.04
C PHE A 54 -18.47 5.51 -6.27
N PRO A 55 -19.78 5.80 -6.32
CA PRO A 55 -20.67 5.29 -7.38
C PRO A 55 -20.32 5.75 -8.80
N ALA A 56 -19.51 6.81 -8.91
CA ALA A 56 -19.05 7.33 -10.19
C ALA A 56 -17.99 6.41 -10.86
N LEU A 57 -17.28 5.60 -10.07
CA LEU A 57 -16.36 4.59 -10.59
C LEU A 57 -17.09 3.55 -11.42
N LYS A 58 -16.62 3.39 -12.65
CA LYS A 58 -17.09 2.36 -13.59
C LYS A 58 -16.12 1.21 -13.62
N VAL A 59 -16.63 0.00 -13.79
CA VAL A 59 -15.79 -1.13 -14.17
C VAL A 59 -15.44 -0.93 -15.65
N SER A 60 -14.23 -0.45 -15.94
CA SER A 60 -13.77 -0.23 -17.32
C SER A 60 -13.36 -1.52 -17.98
N HIS A 61 -12.75 -2.41 -17.20
CA HIS A 61 -12.24 -3.67 -17.70
C HIS A 61 -12.27 -4.73 -16.60
N SER A 62 -12.76 -5.91 -16.94
CA SER A 62 -12.60 -7.11 -16.11
C SER A 62 -11.85 -8.09 -16.99
N SER A 63 -10.53 -8.10 -16.88
CA SER A 63 -9.72 -9.09 -17.59
C SER A 63 -9.65 -10.38 -16.79
N GLU A 64 -9.03 -11.39 -17.41
CA GLU A 64 -8.83 -12.72 -16.85
C GLU A 64 -7.89 -12.77 -15.64
N ASN A 65 -7.46 -11.64 -15.04
CA ASN A 65 -6.58 -11.65 -13.87
C ASN A 65 -6.79 -10.48 -12.89
N HIS A 66 -7.57 -9.46 -13.25
CA HIS A 66 -7.84 -8.32 -12.38
C HIS A 66 -9.17 -7.64 -12.70
N VAL A 67 -9.67 -6.92 -11.71
CA VAL A 67 -10.77 -5.95 -11.89
C VAL A 67 -10.16 -4.56 -12.03
N GLU A 68 -10.56 -3.82 -13.06
CA GLU A 68 -10.19 -2.44 -13.27
C GLU A 68 -11.40 -1.53 -13.03
N LEU A 69 -11.23 -0.55 -12.14
CA LEU A 69 -12.17 0.53 -11.94
C LEU A 69 -11.57 1.83 -12.46
N SER A 70 -12.38 2.66 -13.10
CA SER A 70 -11.94 3.97 -13.56
C SER A 70 -12.98 5.05 -13.36
N GLU A 71 -12.49 6.25 -13.05
CA GLU A 71 -13.25 7.50 -13.06
C GLU A 71 -12.57 8.46 -14.02
N SER A 72 -13.04 8.46 -15.27
CA SER A 72 -12.41 9.20 -16.36
C SER A 72 -12.41 10.71 -16.12
N ARG A 73 -13.40 11.27 -15.40
CA ARG A 73 -13.43 12.70 -15.10
C ARG A 73 -12.25 13.08 -14.21
N LEU A 74 -11.84 12.20 -13.31
CA LEU A 74 -10.77 12.42 -12.34
C LEU A 74 -9.45 11.75 -12.72
N SER A 75 -9.41 11.07 -13.88
CA SER A 75 -8.24 10.34 -14.38
C SER A 75 -7.64 9.41 -13.32
N VAL A 76 -8.53 8.74 -12.57
CA VAL A 76 -8.17 7.73 -11.58
C VAL A 76 -8.45 6.35 -12.16
N GLN A 77 -7.47 5.46 -12.04
CA GLN A 77 -7.59 4.04 -12.38
C GLN A 77 -7.16 3.21 -11.19
N ILE A 78 -7.91 2.15 -10.90
CA ILE A 78 -7.68 1.22 -9.79
C ILE A 78 -7.66 -0.19 -10.37
N TYR A 79 -6.59 -0.91 -10.09
CA TYR A 79 -6.41 -2.31 -10.50
C TYR A 79 -6.43 -3.19 -9.26
N ILE A 80 -7.22 -4.27 -9.29
CA ILE A 80 -7.32 -5.22 -8.17
C ILE A 80 -6.95 -6.60 -8.70
N PHE A 81 -5.72 -7.04 -8.41
CA PHE A 81 -5.22 -8.39 -8.67
C PHE A 81 -5.50 -9.30 -7.46
N GLN A 82 -5.21 -10.60 -7.60
CA GLN A 82 -5.43 -11.55 -6.51
C GLN A 82 -4.59 -11.25 -5.26
N ARG A 83 -3.37 -10.72 -5.44
CA ARG A 83 -2.41 -10.49 -4.35
C ARG A 83 -1.81 -9.08 -4.33
N ALA A 84 -2.26 -8.21 -5.23
CA ALA A 84 -1.79 -6.85 -5.36
C ALA A 84 -2.94 -5.94 -5.78
N ALA A 85 -2.84 -4.65 -5.49
CA ALA A 85 -3.74 -3.65 -6.04
C ALA A 85 -2.92 -2.40 -6.35
N GLY A 86 -3.25 -1.71 -7.44
CA GLY A 86 -2.56 -0.49 -7.85
C GLY A 86 -3.57 0.64 -8.04
N ILE A 87 -3.15 1.87 -7.75
CA ILE A 87 -3.92 3.07 -8.10
C ILE A 87 -3.02 3.99 -8.93
N SER A 88 -3.52 4.41 -10.08
CA SER A 88 -2.85 5.35 -10.96
C SER A 88 -3.64 6.65 -11.04
N LEU A 89 -2.91 7.76 -10.99
CA LEU A 89 -3.43 9.12 -11.08
C LEU A 89 -2.77 9.80 -12.28
N HIS A 90 -3.58 10.29 -13.22
CA HIS A 90 -3.09 11.05 -14.38
C HIS A 90 -3.65 12.49 -14.38
N PRO A 91 -3.16 13.38 -13.50
CA PRO A 91 -3.74 14.70 -13.25
C PRO A 91 -3.43 15.78 -14.30
N GLY A 92 -3.07 15.40 -15.53
CA GLY A 92 -2.61 16.33 -16.56
C GLY A 92 -3.56 17.51 -16.79
N GLY A 93 -3.10 18.73 -16.50
CA GLY A 93 -3.86 19.98 -16.71
C GLY A 93 -5.00 20.23 -15.72
N TYR A 94 -4.99 19.59 -14.55
CA TYR A 94 -6.05 19.73 -13.54
C TYR A 94 -5.94 21.04 -12.77
N SER A 95 -7.10 21.59 -12.37
CA SER A 95 -7.14 22.59 -11.30
C SER A 95 -6.81 21.94 -9.95
N THR A 96 -6.34 22.73 -8.98
CA THR A 96 -6.06 22.26 -7.62
C THR A 96 -7.26 21.54 -6.99
N ALA A 97 -8.47 22.07 -7.17
CA ALA A 97 -9.68 21.44 -6.63
C ALA A 97 -9.94 20.05 -7.24
N LYS A 98 -9.79 19.93 -8.56
CA LYS A 98 -9.95 18.65 -9.26
C LYS A 98 -8.87 17.64 -8.86
N TYR A 99 -7.66 18.13 -8.61
CA TYR A 99 -6.57 17.31 -8.14
C TYR A 99 -6.81 16.73 -6.74
N ILE A 100 -7.24 17.58 -5.81
CA ILE A 100 -7.64 17.18 -4.46
C ILE A 100 -8.76 16.14 -4.54
N GLU A 101 -9.76 16.36 -5.40
CA GLU A 101 -10.86 15.42 -5.61
C GLU A 101 -10.35 14.04 -6.10
N SER A 102 -9.45 14.00 -7.08
CA SER A 102 -8.80 12.76 -7.53
C SER A 102 -8.05 12.05 -6.42
N LEU A 103 -7.26 12.79 -5.62
CA LEU A 103 -6.51 12.23 -4.50
C LEU A 103 -7.42 11.71 -3.39
N GLN A 104 -8.53 12.38 -3.09
CA GLN A 104 -9.50 11.91 -2.10
C GLN A 104 -10.16 10.60 -2.53
N LEU A 105 -10.50 10.46 -3.82
CA LEU A 105 -11.02 9.22 -4.36
C LEU A 105 -9.99 8.09 -4.27
N ALA A 106 -8.74 8.35 -4.67
CA ALA A 106 -7.65 7.39 -4.53
C ALA A 106 -7.44 6.98 -3.08
N TRP A 107 -7.35 7.95 -2.16
CA TRP A 107 -7.16 7.71 -0.73
C TRP A 107 -8.26 6.86 -0.13
N GLY A 108 -9.52 7.21 -0.37
CA GLY A 108 -10.63 6.44 0.17
C GLY A 108 -10.75 5.03 -0.43
N SER A 109 -10.18 4.81 -1.62
CA SER A 109 -10.05 3.49 -2.23
C SER A 109 -8.93 2.67 -1.56
N LEU A 110 -7.78 3.29 -1.27
CA LEU A 110 -6.70 2.68 -0.48
C LEU A 110 -7.19 2.25 0.91
N GLU A 111 -7.99 3.09 1.58
CA GLU A 111 -8.56 2.76 2.90
C GLU A 111 -9.43 1.49 2.84
N ILE A 112 -10.21 1.32 1.77
CA ILE A 112 -11.03 0.13 1.56
C ILE A 112 -10.13 -1.08 1.29
N LEU A 113 -9.13 -0.94 0.41
CA LEU A 113 -8.18 -2.03 0.12
C LEU A 113 -7.44 -2.47 1.39
N GLN A 114 -6.98 -1.55 2.22
CA GLN A 114 -6.31 -1.87 3.48
C GLN A 114 -7.26 -2.56 4.47
N ARG A 115 -8.44 -1.98 4.72
CA ARG A 115 -9.38 -2.48 5.72
C ARG A 115 -10.05 -3.79 5.32
N GLU A 116 -10.53 -3.87 4.09
CA GLU A 116 -11.32 -5.00 3.60
C GLU A 116 -10.46 -6.08 2.95
N GLY A 117 -9.33 -5.70 2.35
CA GLY A 117 -8.46 -6.61 1.59
C GLY A 117 -7.16 -6.96 2.31
N GLY A 118 -6.84 -6.32 3.44
CA GLY A 118 -5.60 -6.54 4.16
C GLY A 118 -4.36 -6.08 3.38
N PHE A 119 -4.52 -5.14 2.44
CA PHE A 119 -3.40 -4.62 1.66
C PHE A 119 -2.53 -3.63 2.46
N ALA A 120 -1.25 -3.60 2.12
CA ALA A 120 -0.33 -2.55 2.49
C ALA A 120 -0.24 -1.51 1.39
N THR A 121 -0.20 -0.22 1.74
CA THR A 121 -0.01 0.83 0.74
C THR A 121 1.44 1.29 0.72
N TYR A 122 2.11 1.13 -0.40
CA TYR A 122 3.43 1.71 -0.68
C TYR A 122 3.26 2.85 -1.68
N ASP A 123 3.87 4.01 -1.41
CA ASP A 123 3.87 5.15 -2.31
C ASP A 123 5.26 5.33 -2.92
N THR A 124 5.35 5.19 -4.23
CA THR A 124 6.60 5.22 -5.00
C THR A 124 7.19 6.63 -5.11
N GLN A 125 6.38 7.69 -5.00
CA GLN A 125 6.89 9.06 -5.08
C GLN A 125 7.56 9.50 -3.78
N ILE A 126 7.00 9.10 -2.63
CA ILE A 126 7.59 9.39 -1.32
C ILE A 126 8.46 8.26 -0.76
N ASP A 127 8.51 7.12 -1.47
CA ASP A 127 9.40 5.98 -1.21
C ASP A 127 9.23 5.39 0.20
N ARG A 128 7.97 5.11 0.57
CA ARG A 128 7.63 4.46 1.85
C ARG A 128 6.24 3.86 1.85
N PHE A 129 6.00 2.98 2.83
CA PHE A 129 4.64 2.60 3.22
C PHE A 129 3.89 3.80 3.81
N LEU A 130 2.57 3.84 3.62
CA LEU A 130 1.69 4.87 4.16
C LEU A 130 0.92 4.37 5.38
N ASP A 131 0.75 5.25 6.37
CA ASP A 131 -0.32 5.17 7.35
C ASP A 131 -1.51 5.99 6.84
N LEU A 132 -2.53 5.30 6.32
CA LEU A 132 -3.69 5.95 5.72
C LEU A 132 -4.51 6.81 6.69
N ALA A 133 -4.29 6.70 8.00
CA ALA A 133 -4.95 7.54 9.00
C ALA A 133 -4.27 8.91 9.18
N THR A 134 -2.98 9.02 8.85
CA THR A 134 -2.18 10.21 9.20
C THR A 134 -1.45 10.84 8.02
N ASP A 135 -1.26 10.10 6.93
CA ASP A 135 -0.36 10.52 5.84
C ASP A 135 -1.04 11.31 4.70
N PHE A 136 -2.35 11.53 4.74
CA PHE A 136 -3.08 12.16 3.61
C PHE A 136 -2.49 13.52 3.23
N GLU A 137 -2.29 14.40 4.22
CA GLU A 137 -1.73 15.74 3.99
C GLU A 137 -0.29 15.70 3.46
N THR A 138 0.50 14.71 3.90
CA THR A 138 1.88 14.52 3.43
C THR A 138 1.89 14.12 1.96
N VAL A 139 1.02 13.18 1.57
CA VAL A 139 0.87 12.76 0.19
C VAL A 139 0.34 13.91 -0.65
N LEU A 140 -0.73 14.58 -0.23
CA LEU A 140 -1.28 15.75 -0.92
C LEU A 140 -0.23 16.84 -1.17
N ALA A 141 0.63 17.13 -0.19
CA ALA A 141 1.71 18.08 -0.35
C ALA A 141 2.75 17.65 -1.41
N CYS A 142 3.20 16.39 -1.36
CA CYS A 142 4.16 15.84 -2.34
C CYS A 142 3.63 15.95 -3.77
N TYR A 143 2.42 15.46 -3.94
CA TYR A 143 1.71 15.36 -5.20
C TYR A 143 1.29 16.76 -5.72
N GLY A 144 1.04 17.72 -4.81
CA GLY A 144 0.84 19.14 -5.11
C GLY A 144 2.10 19.93 -5.51
N GLY A 145 3.26 19.27 -5.66
CA GLY A 145 4.51 19.89 -6.10
C GLY A 145 5.37 20.49 -4.99
N GLN A 146 5.02 20.26 -3.71
CA GLN A 146 5.93 20.54 -2.62
C GLN A 146 6.93 19.38 -2.50
N LYS A 147 8.20 19.68 -2.18
CA LYS A 147 9.19 18.61 -1.95
C LYS A 147 8.68 17.71 -0.82
N ALA A 148 8.47 16.44 -1.13
CA ALA A 148 8.21 15.43 -0.12
C ALA A 148 9.29 15.47 0.97
N VAL A 149 8.87 15.50 2.23
CA VAL A 149 9.76 15.24 3.35
C VAL A 149 10.10 13.75 3.29
N LYS A 150 11.28 13.41 2.79
CA LYS A 150 11.77 12.03 2.80
C LYS A 150 12.06 11.63 4.25
N LEU A 151 11.40 10.57 4.70
CA LEU A 151 11.69 9.98 6.01
C LEU A 151 13.14 9.48 6.05
N ASN A 152 13.78 9.63 7.21
CA ASN A 152 15.08 9.03 7.43
C ASN A 152 14.96 7.49 7.54
N ARG A 153 16.09 6.78 7.58
CA ARG A 153 16.10 5.31 7.61
C ARG A 153 15.36 4.74 8.84
N ALA A 154 15.55 5.33 10.02
CA ALA A 154 14.95 4.84 11.26
C ALA A 154 13.43 5.03 11.27
N GLU A 155 12.94 6.15 10.72
CA GLU A 155 11.50 6.41 10.57
C GLU A 155 10.86 5.42 9.59
N ARG A 156 11.53 5.10 8.48
CA ARG A 156 11.08 4.08 7.52
C ARG A 156 10.99 2.69 8.17
N GLU A 157 12.06 2.27 8.85
CA GLU A 157 12.09 0.97 9.54
C GLU A 157 10.98 0.87 10.61
N LYS A 158 10.72 1.96 11.35
CA LYS A 158 9.63 2.00 12.35
C LYS A 158 8.25 1.88 11.70
N LEU A 159 8.04 2.54 10.57
CA LEU A 159 6.76 2.52 9.86
C LEU A 159 6.49 1.14 9.23
N GLU A 160 7.51 0.55 8.59
CA GLU A 160 7.45 -0.83 8.07
C GLU A 160 7.16 -1.85 9.17
N GLN A 161 7.76 -1.69 10.35
CA GLN A 161 7.50 -2.54 11.52
C GLN A 161 6.05 -2.38 12.00
N SER A 162 5.57 -1.14 12.13
CA SER A 162 4.18 -0.86 12.53
C SER A 162 3.19 -1.49 11.55
N HIS A 163 3.41 -1.31 10.25
CA HIS A 163 2.52 -1.82 9.21
C HIS A 163 2.49 -3.35 9.18
N ALA A 164 3.66 -4.00 9.25
CA ALA A 164 3.70 -5.44 9.28
C ALA A 164 3.07 -6.05 10.53
N TRP A 165 3.14 -5.35 11.66
CA TRP A 165 2.39 -5.76 12.85
C TRP A 165 0.87 -5.60 12.66
N GLN A 166 0.40 -4.53 12.03
CA GLN A 166 -1.02 -4.38 11.71
C GLN A 166 -1.54 -5.50 10.81
N LEU A 167 -0.77 -5.90 9.79
CA LEU A 167 -1.09 -7.07 8.96
C LEU A 167 -1.15 -8.37 9.77
N ALA A 168 -0.17 -8.58 10.66
CA ALA A 168 -0.15 -9.74 11.54
C ALA A 168 -1.39 -9.80 12.45
N LYS A 169 -1.80 -8.64 12.98
CA LYS A 169 -2.98 -8.50 13.84
C LYS A 169 -4.28 -8.75 13.07
N ALA A 170 -4.39 -8.29 11.83
CA ALA A 170 -5.54 -8.56 10.97
C ALA A 170 -5.68 -10.06 10.65
N LEU A 171 -4.55 -10.76 10.52
CA LEU A 171 -4.52 -12.22 10.31
C LEU A 171 -4.70 -13.03 11.61
N GLU A 172 -4.49 -12.40 12.77
CA GLU A 172 -4.53 -13.07 14.08
C GLU A 172 -5.86 -13.79 14.34
N THR A 173 -6.97 -13.21 13.89
CA THR A 173 -8.32 -13.75 14.10
C THR A 173 -8.57 -15.07 13.39
N HIS A 174 -7.77 -15.44 12.40
CA HIS A 174 -8.00 -16.62 11.57
C HIS A 174 -6.83 -17.60 11.51
N THR A 175 -5.59 -17.16 11.72
CA THR A 175 -4.40 -17.99 11.48
C THR A 175 -3.37 -18.00 12.61
N ALA A 176 -3.65 -17.34 13.76
CA ALA A 176 -2.66 -17.26 14.84
C ALA A 176 -2.48 -18.60 15.57
N MET A 177 -1.25 -19.11 15.55
CA MET A 177 -0.85 -20.28 16.33
C MET A 177 -0.37 -19.85 17.73
N PRO A 178 -0.68 -20.58 18.81
CA PRO A 178 -0.10 -20.31 20.11
C PRO A 178 1.42 -20.51 20.07
N TYR A 179 2.17 -19.61 20.70
CA TYR A 179 3.62 -19.75 20.82
C TYR A 179 3.98 -21.01 21.64
N SER A 180 4.96 -21.76 21.14
CA SER A 180 5.54 -22.95 21.77
C SER A 180 7.01 -23.06 21.39
N ALA A 181 7.88 -23.25 22.38
CA ALA A 181 9.31 -23.44 22.17
C ALA A 181 9.64 -24.73 21.38
N ASN A 182 8.70 -25.67 21.32
CA ASN A 182 8.86 -26.95 20.62
C ASN A 182 8.19 -26.95 19.23
N ALA A 183 7.45 -25.89 18.88
CA ALA A 183 6.83 -25.78 17.57
C ALA A 183 7.84 -25.36 16.51
N THR A 184 7.59 -25.79 15.27
CA THR A 184 8.30 -25.33 14.09
C THR A 184 7.47 -24.23 13.44
N TYR A 185 8.13 -23.15 13.05
CA TYR A 185 7.50 -22.00 12.41
C TYR A 185 8.05 -21.81 11.00
N ALA A 186 7.28 -21.15 10.15
CA ALA A 186 7.69 -20.60 8.86
C ALA A 186 7.74 -19.06 8.92
N VAL A 187 8.55 -18.45 8.06
CA VAL A 187 8.52 -16.99 7.86
C VAL A 187 7.15 -16.60 7.33
N GLY A 188 6.54 -15.58 7.95
CA GLY A 188 5.17 -15.15 7.67
C GLY A 188 4.12 -15.71 8.63
N ASP A 189 4.45 -16.71 9.46
CA ASP A 189 3.51 -17.25 10.45
C ASP A 189 3.12 -16.18 11.48
N VAL A 190 1.84 -16.14 11.82
CA VAL A 190 1.32 -15.34 12.92
C VAL A 190 1.32 -16.18 14.19
N VAL A 191 1.98 -15.69 15.22
CA VAL A 191 2.20 -16.38 16.49
C VAL A 191 1.64 -15.53 17.63
N ARG A 192 0.82 -16.14 18.49
CA ARG A 192 0.29 -15.51 19.70
C ARG A 192 1.15 -15.90 20.90
N HIS A 193 1.91 -14.94 21.42
CA HIS A 193 2.70 -15.08 22.64
C HIS A 193 1.90 -14.59 23.86
N PRO A 194 1.89 -15.32 24.99
CA PRO A 194 1.03 -14.99 26.14
C PRO A 194 1.32 -13.60 26.76
N THR A 195 2.56 -13.14 26.71
CA THR A 195 2.95 -11.82 27.28
C THR A 195 3.19 -10.72 26.24
N LEU A 196 3.51 -11.08 24.99
CA LEU A 196 3.89 -10.11 23.95
C LEU A 196 2.76 -9.88 22.94
N GLY A 197 1.67 -10.63 23.05
CA GLY A 197 0.55 -10.60 22.12
C GLY A 197 0.87 -11.28 20.79
N ALA A 198 0.20 -10.83 19.74
CA ALA A 198 0.39 -11.33 18.39
C ALA A 198 1.67 -10.76 17.77
N GLY A 199 2.41 -11.63 17.06
CA GLY A 199 3.54 -11.22 16.25
C GLY A 199 3.69 -12.07 15.01
N ILE A 200 4.47 -11.59 14.04
CA ILE A 200 4.74 -12.28 12.77
C ILE A 200 6.20 -12.73 12.71
N VAL A 201 6.42 -13.97 12.30
CA VAL A 201 7.77 -14.52 12.12
C VAL A 201 8.42 -13.84 10.90
N ARG A 202 9.56 -13.19 11.13
CA ARG A 202 10.31 -12.47 10.09
C ARG A 202 11.53 -13.23 9.60
N ALA A 203 12.17 -14.00 10.48
CA ALA A 203 13.34 -14.80 10.12
C ALA A 203 13.44 -16.02 11.04
N LEU A 204 14.11 -17.06 10.55
CA LEU A 204 14.40 -18.28 11.28
C LEU A 204 15.91 -18.53 11.32
N ALA A 205 16.38 -18.96 12.48
CA ALA A 205 17.73 -19.44 12.72
C ALA A 205 17.63 -20.80 13.45
N PRO A 206 18.72 -21.59 13.53
CA PRO A 206 18.70 -22.84 14.26
C PRO A 206 18.21 -22.63 15.71
N LYS A 207 17.09 -23.29 16.04
CA LYS A 207 16.39 -23.21 17.33
C LYS A 207 15.86 -21.82 17.73
N ARG A 208 15.78 -20.88 16.80
CA ARG A 208 15.35 -19.49 17.09
C ARG A 208 14.49 -18.91 15.97
N ALA A 209 13.45 -18.18 16.35
CA ALA A 209 12.64 -17.38 15.45
C ALA A 209 12.76 -15.90 15.82
N THR A 210 12.97 -15.06 14.82
CA THR A 210 12.86 -13.59 14.96
C THR A 210 11.43 -13.22 14.65
N ILE A 211 10.70 -12.74 15.66
CA ILE A 211 9.27 -12.43 15.60
C ILE A 211 9.05 -10.94 15.87
N LEU A 212 8.29 -10.28 15.02
CA LEU A 212 7.91 -8.88 15.15
C LEU A 212 6.59 -8.77 15.92
N PHE A 213 6.63 -8.18 17.12
CA PHE A 213 5.47 -7.85 17.96
C PHE A 213 5.17 -6.35 17.94
N GLU A 214 4.07 -5.93 18.57
CA GLU A 214 3.72 -4.50 18.75
C GLU A 214 4.84 -3.73 19.46
N VAL A 215 5.41 -4.36 20.48
CA VAL A 215 6.53 -3.83 21.29
C VAL A 215 7.89 -3.92 20.58
N GLY A 216 7.90 -4.37 19.31
CA GLY A 216 9.08 -4.52 18.48
C GLY A 216 9.56 -5.96 18.29
N THR A 217 10.68 -6.11 17.58
CA THR A 217 11.27 -7.40 17.22
C THR A 217 11.87 -8.11 18.44
N LYS A 218 11.55 -9.40 18.60
CA LYS A 218 12.11 -10.30 19.63
C LYS A 218 12.63 -11.59 19.00
N ILE A 219 13.68 -12.16 19.58
CA ILE A 219 14.21 -13.47 19.19
C ILE A 219 13.74 -14.47 20.24
N LEU A 220 12.93 -15.43 19.82
CA LEU A 220 12.36 -16.47 20.67
C LEU A 220 12.90 -17.85 20.28
N VAL A 221 12.86 -18.78 21.21
CA VAL A 221 13.31 -20.17 20.98
C VAL A 221 12.19 -20.95 20.29
N CYS A 222 12.53 -21.80 19.32
CA CYS A 222 11.57 -22.66 18.63
C CYS A 222 12.25 -23.96 18.17
N GLY A 223 11.50 -25.00 17.83
CA GLY A 223 12.03 -26.24 17.24
C GLY A 223 13.15 -26.92 18.06
N ALA A 224 12.78 -27.48 19.22
CA ALA A 224 13.67 -28.26 20.08
C ALA A 224 14.37 -29.41 19.35
#